data_AF-A0A432TB77-F1
#
_entry.id   AF-A0A432TB77-F1
#
_cell.length_a   1.000
_cell.length_b   1.000
_cell.length_c   1.000
_cell.angle_alpha   90.00
_cell.angle_beta   90.00
_cell.angle_gamma   90.00
#
_symmetry.space_group_name_H-M   'P 1'
#
loop_
_entity.id
_entity.type
_entity.pdbx_description
1 polymer ?
#
loop_
_entity_poly.entity_id
_entity_poly.type
_entity_poly.pdbx_seq_one_letter_code
_entity_poly.pdbx_strand_id
1 'polypeptide(L)'
;TGDINVTFSLTKRVTNEAKVRYFSSGDRDDFKKLETEDFPVTVPPLKLHVQPLPKGTQIVGDYTLEHHVKRHKTAAFTPIPMRITIHGKGYPPILKHLLPKSDAYKLFEEKPIVETITTPQGSLHKVRYLYALSAKESFDLPAVTLHAFNPFTHTPYTLQIPSQHFEIDPVATADLVDKVDNPKPLQFDAAWMVDLLGYLATFGAGYLTALLWSRRIKKDKTDSSPLQQRIARSNDAKSLLQILLAANDPRYRDAINALEAHLYRGAPLSLKTLKETLKEPNA
;
A
#
# COMPACT_ATOMS: atom_id res chain seq x y z
N THR A 1 29.00 -26.36 -0.64
CA THR A 1 30.27 -26.63 0.06
C THR A 1 31.04 -25.34 0.16
N GLY A 2 31.80 -25.14 1.22
CA GLY A 2 32.65 -23.97 1.36
C GLY A 2 33.79 -24.25 2.33
N ASP A 3 34.96 -23.70 2.04
CA ASP A 3 36.10 -23.76 2.93
C ASP A 3 36.12 -22.49 3.79
N ILE A 4 36.09 -22.67 5.10
CA ILE A 4 36.17 -21.58 6.08
C ILE A 4 37.52 -21.65 6.77
N ASN A 5 38.26 -20.56 6.73
CA ASN A 5 39.52 -20.43 7.47
C ASN A 5 39.25 -19.67 8.76
N VAL A 6 39.36 -20.35 9.91
CA VAL A 6 39.27 -19.72 11.22
C VAL A 6 40.67 -19.33 11.67
N THR A 7 40.93 -18.02 11.72
CA THR A 7 42.19 -17.45 12.20
C THR A 7 42.11 -17.17 13.69
N PHE A 8 43.13 -17.55 14.44
CA PHE A 8 43.23 -17.25 15.86
C PHE A 8 44.33 -16.21 16.10
N SER A 9 44.03 -15.23 16.95
CA SER A 9 45.03 -14.31 17.48
C SER A 9 45.34 -14.76 18.90
N LEU A 10 46.57 -15.23 19.13
CA LEU A 10 47.04 -15.58 20.46
C LEU A 10 48.09 -14.58 20.92
N THR A 11 47.99 -14.18 22.19
CA THR A 11 49.01 -13.38 22.86
C THR A 11 49.59 -14.22 23.99
N LYS A 12 50.89 -14.49 23.93
CA LYS A 12 51.62 -15.13 25.02
C LYS A 12 52.17 -14.05 25.92
N ARG A 13 51.64 -13.97 27.14
CA ARG A 13 52.14 -13.08 28.18
C ARG A 13 53.20 -13.81 29.02
N VAL A 14 54.41 -13.28 29.08
CA VAL A 14 55.52 -13.86 29.85
C VAL A 14 55.92 -12.89 30.97
N THR A 15 56.23 -13.45 32.14
CA THR A 15 56.81 -12.72 33.27
C THR A 15 57.88 -13.60 33.92
N ASN A 16 58.73 -13.03 34.77
CA ASN A 16 59.78 -13.75 35.46
C ASN A 16 59.45 -13.96 36.94
N GLU A 17 60.08 -14.96 37.58
CA GLU A 17 59.76 -15.36 38.94
C GLU A 17 60.01 -14.26 39.97
N ALA A 18 61.05 -13.44 39.76
CA ALA A 18 61.37 -12.31 40.63
C ALA A 18 60.25 -11.24 40.64
N LYS A 19 59.70 -10.91 39.47
CA LYS A 19 58.58 -9.96 39.31
C LYS A 19 57.29 -10.51 39.91
N VAL A 20 57.04 -11.82 39.80
CA VAL A 20 55.88 -12.49 40.44
C VAL A 20 56.00 -12.44 41.96
N ARG A 21 57.17 -12.79 42.51
CA ARG A 21 57.39 -12.76 43.97
C ARG A 21 57.20 -11.35 44.53
N TYR A 22 57.77 -10.33 43.90
CA TYR A 22 57.62 -8.94 44.32
C TYR A 22 56.17 -8.45 44.26
N PHE A 23 55.43 -8.81 43.20
CA PHE A 23 54.00 -8.53 43.11
C PHE A 23 53.19 -9.22 44.22
N SER A 24 53.53 -10.46 44.58
CA SER A 24 52.84 -11.24 45.62
C SER A 24 53.25 -10.86 47.05
N SER A 25 54.44 -10.31 47.26
CA SER A 25 54.97 -9.95 48.59
C SER A 25 54.93 -8.45 48.89
N GLY A 26 54.36 -7.63 47.99
CA GLY A 26 54.34 -6.17 48.12
C GLY A 26 53.52 -5.67 49.30
N ASP A 27 54.05 -4.67 50.00
CA ASP A 27 53.39 -3.97 51.10
C ASP A 27 52.17 -3.16 50.60
N ARG A 28 51.15 -2.99 51.45
CA ARG A 28 49.83 -2.43 51.05
C ARG A 28 49.88 -1.04 50.42
N ASP A 29 50.95 -0.29 50.68
CA ASP A 29 51.08 1.11 50.28
C ASP A 29 51.79 1.30 48.92
N ASP A 30 52.40 0.26 48.33
CA ASP A 30 53.22 0.37 47.11
C ASP A 30 52.85 -0.70 46.06
N PHE A 31 51.58 -0.69 45.63
CA PHE A 31 51.07 -1.62 44.61
C PHE A 31 51.69 -1.33 43.22
N LYS A 32 52.79 -2.01 42.90
CA LYS A 32 53.30 -2.04 41.52
C LYS A 32 52.58 -3.12 40.72
N LYS A 33 51.97 -2.73 39.60
CA LYS A 33 51.34 -3.64 38.65
C LYS A 33 52.38 -4.65 38.14
N LEU A 34 52.02 -5.93 38.07
CA LEU A 34 52.89 -6.97 37.53
C LEU A 34 53.32 -6.60 36.11
N GLU A 35 54.63 -6.41 35.93
CA GLU A 35 55.23 -6.18 34.63
C GLU A 35 55.24 -7.48 33.82
N THR A 36 54.68 -7.41 32.62
CA THR A 36 54.59 -8.54 31.70
C THR A 36 54.94 -8.10 30.29
N GLU A 37 55.55 -9.00 29.52
CA GLU A 37 55.82 -8.80 28.11
C GLU A 37 54.87 -9.66 27.27
N ASP A 38 54.19 -9.02 26.32
CA ASP A 38 53.21 -9.65 25.45
C ASP A 38 53.83 -9.97 24.09
N PHE A 39 53.87 -11.25 23.73
CA PHE A 39 54.37 -11.73 22.44
C PHE A 39 53.19 -12.20 21.58
N PRO A 40 53.00 -11.66 20.37
CA PRO A 40 52.02 -12.20 19.44
C PRO A 40 52.46 -13.59 18.97
N VAL A 41 51.60 -14.59 19.16
CA VAL A 41 51.81 -15.95 18.66
C VAL A 41 50.95 -16.14 17.43
N THR A 42 51.60 -16.33 16.29
CA THR A 42 50.90 -16.67 15.05
C THR A 42 50.70 -18.18 15.01
N VAL A 43 49.44 -18.60 14.95
CA VAL A 43 49.06 -19.99 14.72
C VAL A 43 48.46 -20.15 13.32
N PRO A 44 48.68 -21.30 12.65
CA PRO A 44 48.08 -21.54 11.36
C PRO A 44 46.55 -21.56 11.46
N PRO A 45 45.84 -21.09 10.41
CA PRO A 45 44.38 -21.07 10.42
C PRO A 45 43.81 -22.48 10.43
N LEU A 46 42.75 -22.70 11.21
CA LEU A 46 41.99 -23.93 11.17
C LEU A 46 41.11 -23.92 9.91
N LYS A 47 41.40 -24.83 8.98
CA LYS A 47 40.62 -25.02 7.77
C LYS A 47 39.43 -25.94 8.05
N LEU A 48 38.22 -25.41 7.88
CA LEU A 48 36.97 -26.16 8.02
C LEU A 48 36.36 -26.39 6.64
N HIS A 49 36.16 -27.65 6.28
CA HIS A 49 35.43 -28.00 5.06
C HIS A 49 33.94 -28.20 5.37
N VAL A 50 33.10 -27.26 4.94
CA VAL A 50 31.67 -27.26 5.27
C VAL A 50 30.88 -27.95 4.17
N GLN A 51 30.21 -29.04 4.53
CA GLN A 51 29.31 -29.77 3.64
C GLN A 51 27.95 -29.05 3.50
N PRO A 52 27.27 -29.17 2.34
CA PRO A 52 25.96 -28.56 2.16
C PRO A 52 24.93 -29.27 3.04
N LEU A 53 24.03 -28.51 3.65
CA LEU A 53 22.88 -29.07 4.34
C LEU A 53 21.88 -29.63 3.32
N PRO A 54 21.09 -30.65 3.70
CA PRO A 54 19.95 -31.09 2.92
C PRO A 54 19.01 -29.91 2.60
N LYS A 55 18.39 -29.95 1.42
CA LYS A 55 17.44 -28.90 1.02
C LYS A 55 16.28 -28.84 2.01
N GLY A 56 15.93 -27.63 2.45
CA GLY A 56 14.80 -27.41 3.35
C GLY A 56 15.08 -27.65 4.83
N THR A 57 16.32 -27.92 5.24
CA THR A 57 16.69 -27.99 6.67
C THR A 57 16.44 -26.64 7.36
N GLN A 58 15.63 -26.67 8.42
CA GLN A 58 15.30 -25.50 9.25
C GLN A 58 16.06 -25.49 10.57
N ILE A 59 16.40 -26.67 11.08
CA ILE A 59 17.05 -26.87 12.39
C ILE A 59 18.30 -27.72 12.21
N VAL A 60 19.40 -27.33 12.85
CA VAL A 60 20.67 -28.08 12.83
C VAL A 60 21.05 -28.47 14.26
N GLY A 61 21.01 -29.77 14.53
CA GLY A 61 21.29 -30.36 15.83
C GLY A 61 20.48 -31.62 16.09
N ASP A 62 20.66 -32.18 17.27
CA ASP A 62 19.89 -33.29 17.82
C ASP A 62 18.86 -32.74 18.80
N TYR A 63 17.63 -32.57 18.31
CA TYR A 63 16.54 -31.88 18.99
C TYR A 63 15.33 -32.79 19.14
N THR A 64 14.62 -32.61 20.26
CA THR A 64 13.32 -33.18 20.53
C THR A 64 12.30 -32.05 20.63
N LEU A 65 11.10 -32.28 20.09
CA LEU A 65 9.98 -31.35 20.13
C LEU A 65 8.91 -31.89 21.07
N GLU A 66 8.49 -31.05 22.01
CA GLU A 66 7.36 -31.29 22.88
C GLU A 66 6.32 -30.18 22.68
N HIS A 67 5.05 -30.53 22.68
CA HIS A 67 3.97 -29.56 22.64
C HIS A 67 2.97 -29.86 23.76
N HIS A 68 2.44 -28.80 24.36
CA HIS A 68 1.49 -28.90 25.46
C HIS A 68 0.36 -27.90 25.24
N VAL A 69 -0.86 -28.40 25.15
CA VAL A 69 -2.10 -27.63 25.01
C VAL A 69 -2.91 -27.84 26.28
N LYS A 70 -3.33 -26.76 26.93
CA LYS A 70 -4.04 -26.87 28.22
C LYS A 70 -5.45 -27.43 28.08
N ARG A 71 -6.15 -27.08 26.99
CA ARG A 71 -7.55 -27.46 26.72
C ARG A 71 -7.83 -27.41 25.23
N HIS A 72 -8.68 -28.32 24.75
CA HIS A 72 -9.15 -28.36 23.36
C HIS A 72 -10.57 -27.82 23.20
N LYS A 73 -11.26 -27.52 24.31
CA LYS A 73 -12.60 -26.93 24.34
C LYS A 73 -12.61 -25.62 25.11
N THR A 74 -13.20 -24.57 24.54
CA THR A 74 -13.32 -23.26 25.19
C THR A 74 -14.48 -22.44 24.61
N ALA A 75 -14.94 -21.42 25.34
CA ALA A 75 -15.86 -20.43 24.80
C ALA A 75 -15.18 -19.56 23.73
N ALA A 76 -15.97 -19.05 22.80
CA ALA A 76 -15.53 -18.12 21.76
C ALA A 76 -14.75 -16.93 22.31
N PHE A 77 -13.76 -16.48 21.55
CA PHE A 77 -12.81 -15.41 21.86
C PHE A 77 -11.90 -15.64 23.08
N THR A 78 -12.08 -16.75 23.80
CA THR A 78 -11.25 -17.08 24.96
C THR A 78 -9.89 -17.63 24.51
N PRO A 79 -8.77 -17.14 25.08
CA PRO A 79 -7.45 -17.63 24.71
C PRO A 79 -7.21 -19.08 25.18
N ILE A 80 -6.64 -19.87 24.27
CA ILE A 80 -6.16 -21.23 24.49
C ILE A 80 -4.64 -21.18 24.56
N PRO A 81 -4.04 -21.35 25.75
CA PRO A 81 -2.59 -21.34 25.89
C PRO A 81 -1.98 -22.62 25.34
N MET A 82 -0.96 -22.46 24.50
CA MET A 82 -0.18 -23.53 23.91
C MET A 82 1.31 -23.24 24.14
N ARG A 83 2.05 -24.28 24.54
CA ARG A 83 3.50 -24.23 24.72
C ARG A 83 4.15 -25.23 23.80
N ILE A 84 5.17 -24.79 23.07
CA ILE A 84 6.02 -25.69 22.28
C ILE A 84 7.45 -25.54 22.78
N THR A 85 8.08 -26.66 23.11
CA THR A 85 9.45 -26.73 23.62
C THR A 85 10.31 -27.51 22.65
N ILE A 86 11.37 -26.89 22.13
CA ILE A 86 12.39 -27.57 21.35
C ILE A 86 13.66 -27.62 22.19
N HIS A 87 14.14 -28.81 22.51
CA HIS A 87 15.30 -28.97 23.38
C HIS A 87 16.25 -30.03 22.84
N GLY A 88 17.56 -29.84 23.04
CA GLY A 88 18.56 -30.69 22.42
C GLY A 88 19.96 -30.09 22.32
N LYS A 89 20.84 -30.77 21.60
CA LYS A 89 22.23 -30.35 21.35
C LYS A 89 22.36 -29.78 19.95
N GLY A 90 23.00 -28.62 19.79
CA GLY A 90 23.23 -28.07 18.46
C GLY A 90 23.29 -26.55 18.43
N TYR A 91 22.79 -25.95 17.35
CA TYR A 91 22.65 -24.50 17.23
C TYR A 91 21.25 -24.05 17.67
N PRO A 92 21.09 -22.98 18.48
CA PRO A 92 19.79 -22.55 18.99
C PRO A 92 18.71 -22.47 17.90
N PRO A 93 17.62 -23.28 18.00
CA PRO A 93 16.60 -23.35 16.97
C PRO A 93 15.59 -22.20 17.15
N ILE A 94 16.00 -20.98 16.79
CA ILE A 94 15.15 -19.78 16.86
C ILE A 94 14.42 -19.61 15.52
N LEU A 95 13.15 -19.98 15.49
CA LEU A 95 12.27 -19.89 14.32
C LEU A 95 11.39 -18.63 14.44
N LYS A 96 11.19 -17.91 13.34
CA LYS A 96 10.36 -16.68 13.32
C LYS A 96 8.88 -17.00 13.52
N HIS A 97 8.35 -17.98 12.79
CA HIS A 97 6.95 -18.40 12.87
C HIS A 97 6.89 -19.92 12.83
N LEU A 98 6.54 -20.53 13.96
CA LEU A 98 6.41 -21.98 14.08
C LEU A 98 5.01 -22.45 13.65
N LEU A 99 3.98 -21.72 14.07
CA LEU A 99 2.60 -22.00 13.69
C LEU A 99 2.18 -21.14 12.49
N PRO A 100 1.39 -21.68 11.54
CA PRO A 100 0.88 -20.90 10.43
C PRO A 100 -0.12 -19.83 10.90
N LYS A 101 -0.23 -18.75 10.14
CA LYS A 101 -1.30 -17.77 10.30
C LYS A 101 -2.54 -18.28 9.55
N SER A 102 -3.73 -18.08 10.11
CA SER A 102 -5.01 -18.50 9.55
C SER A 102 -6.07 -17.48 9.89
N ASP A 103 -7.13 -17.39 9.08
CA ASP A 103 -8.30 -16.57 9.38
C ASP A 103 -9.24 -17.23 10.40
N ALA A 104 -9.11 -18.56 10.58
CA ALA A 104 -9.94 -19.33 11.52
C ALA A 104 -9.62 -19.02 12.99
N TYR A 105 -8.40 -18.57 13.28
CA TYR A 105 -7.96 -18.24 14.64
C TYR A 105 -6.99 -17.06 14.65
N LYS A 106 -7.04 -16.28 15.72
CA LYS A 106 -6.04 -15.27 16.05
C LYS A 106 -4.92 -15.91 16.86
N LEU A 107 -3.71 -15.84 16.30
CA LEU A 107 -2.48 -16.30 16.95
C LEU A 107 -1.81 -15.14 17.69
N PHE A 108 -1.60 -15.31 18.98
CA PHE A 108 -0.75 -14.45 19.80
C PHE A 108 0.55 -15.17 20.10
N GLU A 109 1.68 -14.53 19.81
CA GLU A 109 3.02 -15.09 19.96
C GLU A 109 3.88 -14.21 20.87
N GLU A 110 4.59 -14.83 21.81
CA GLU A 110 5.63 -14.18 22.60
C GLU A 110 7.02 -14.45 22.02
N LYS A 111 8.00 -13.64 22.42
CA LYS A 111 9.40 -13.89 22.06
C LYS A 111 9.85 -15.23 22.66
N PRO A 112 10.55 -16.09 21.90
CA PRO A 112 10.99 -17.38 22.39
C PRO A 112 11.97 -17.22 23.55
N ILE A 113 11.77 -17.99 24.61
CA ILE A 113 12.66 -18.03 25.77
C ILE A 113 13.74 -19.06 25.50
N VAL A 114 15.00 -18.63 25.42
CA VAL A 114 16.15 -19.48 25.10
C VAL A 114 16.99 -19.71 26.35
N GLU A 115 17.10 -20.97 26.75
CA GLU A 115 18.01 -21.44 27.80
C GLU A 115 19.17 -22.17 27.14
N THR A 116 20.40 -21.83 27.53
CA THR A 116 21.62 -22.45 27.02
C THR A 116 22.49 -22.93 28.16
N ILE A 117 22.92 -24.18 28.08
CA ILE A 117 23.85 -24.80 29.02
C ILE A 117 25.05 -25.29 28.20
N THR A 118 26.23 -24.73 28.47
CA THR A 118 27.46 -25.12 27.81
C THR A 118 28.09 -26.30 28.55
N THR A 119 28.34 -27.40 27.86
CA THR A 119 29.04 -28.58 28.37
C THR A 119 30.31 -28.83 27.56
N PRO A 120 31.30 -29.59 28.08
CA PRO A 120 32.48 -29.97 27.31
C PRO A 120 32.15 -30.70 26.00
N GLN A 121 31.00 -31.37 25.92
CA GLN A 121 30.51 -32.11 24.76
C GLN A 121 29.66 -31.25 23.80
N GLY A 122 29.53 -29.96 24.06
CA GLY A 122 28.77 -29.00 23.24
C GLY A 122 27.72 -28.22 24.01
N SER A 123 26.94 -27.43 23.29
CA SER A 123 25.89 -26.59 23.86
C SER A 123 24.54 -27.31 23.83
N LEU A 124 23.91 -27.40 25.00
CA LEU A 124 22.52 -27.82 25.16
C LEU A 124 21.63 -26.58 25.11
N HIS A 125 20.59 -26.63 24.31
CA HIS A 125 19.62 -25.56 24.15
C HIS A 125 18.23 -26.05 24.49
N LYS A 126 17.46 -25.21 25.16
CA LYS A 126 16.03 -25.39 25.38
C LYS A 126 15.32 -24.09 25.02
N VAL A 127 14.54 -24.15 23.94
CA VAL A 127 13.79 -23.02 23.40
C VAL A 127 12.32 -23.24 23.66
N ARG A 128 11.68 -22.30 24.34
CA ARG A 128 10.26 -22.35 24.70
C ARG A 128 9.50 -21.27 23.93
N TYR A 129 8.54 -21.71 23.13
CA TYR A 129 7.58 -20.88 22.42
C TYR A 129 6.26 -20.86 23.18
N LEU A 130 5.78 -19.66 23.51
CA LEU A 130 4.51 -19.45 24.18
C LEU A 130 3.53 -18.82 23.21
N TYR A 131 2.41 -19.50 23.02
CA TYR A 131 1.34 -19.09 22.12
C TYR A 131 0.01 -19.02 22.87
N ALA A 132 -0.86 -18.14 22.40
CA ALA A 132 -2.28 -18.19 22.72
C ALA A 132 -3.10 -18.15 21.41
N LEU A 133 -4.01 -19.10 21.27
CA LEU A 133 -4.94 -19.18 20.15
C LEU A 133 -6.31 -18.67 20.59
N SER A 134 -6.97 -17.83 19.81
CA SER A 134 -8.34 -17.39 20.09
C SER A 134 -9.15 -17.42 18.81
N ALA A 135 -10.35 -17.99 18.86
CA ALA A 135 -11.20 -18.15 17.68
C ALA A 135 -12.66 -17.86 18.03
N LYS A 136 -13.43 -17.52 17.00
CA LYS A 136 -14.89 -17.34 17.10
C LYS A 136 -15.63 -18.68 16.98
N GLU A 137 -15.13 -19.56 16.14
CA GLU A 137 -15.76 -20.83 15.73
C GLU A 137 -14.73 -21.96 15.83
N SER A 138 -15.21 -23.21 15.90
CA SER A 138 -14.35 -24.40 15.98
C SER A 138 -13.40 -24.46 14.79
N PHE A 139 -12.17 -24.90 15.02
CA PHE A 139 -11.13 -24.91 13.98
C PHE A 139 -10.16 -26.07 14.16
N ASP A 140 -9.50 -26.43 13.06
CA ASP A 140 -8.42 -27.39 13.04
C ASP A 140 -7.08 -26.65 12.93
N LEU A 141 -6.18 -26.91 13.87
CA LEU A 141 -4.79 -26.51 13.74
C LEU A 141 -4.10 -27.51 12.81
N PRO A 142 -3.56 -27.08 11.65
CA PRO A 142 -2.89 -27.98 10.73
C PRO A 142 -1.60 -28.53 11.35
N ALA A 143 -1.21 -29.74 10.93
CA ALA A 143 0.06 -30.33 11.35
C ALA A 143 1.24 -29.47 10.86
N VAL A 144 2.24 -29.31 11.72
CA VAL A 144 3.48 -28.58 11.40
C VAL A 144 4.63 -29.57 11.38
N THR A 145 5.38 -29.60 10.27
CA THR A 145 6.57 -30.43 10.11
C THR A 145 7.81 -29.55 10.00
N LEU A 146 8.77 -29.77 10.90
CA LEU A 146 10.08 -29.12 10.87
C LEU A 146 11.11 -30.12 10.39
N HIS A 147 11.88 -29.73 9.38
CA HIS A 147 13.00 -30.53 8.87
C HIS A 147 14.26 -30.19 9.67
N ALA A 148 14.81 -31.19 10.33
CA ALA A 148 16.01 -31.08 11.14
C ALA A 148 17.13 -31.95 10.56
N PHE A 149 18.37 -31.59 10.86
CA PHE A 149 19.56 -32.36 10.47
C PHE A 149 20.45 -32.56 11.69
N ASN A 150 20.75 -33.82 12.01
CA ASN A 150 21.65 -34.17 13.10
C ASN A 150 23.10 -34.24 12.56
N PRO A 151 24.00 -33.31 12.97
CA PRO A 151 25.36 -33.28 12.48
C PRO A 151 26.24 -34.42 13.05
N PHE A 152 25.83 -35.08 14.13
CA PHE A 152 26.58 -36.18 14.74
C PHE A 152 26.30 -37.51 14.04
N THR A 153 25.05 -37.74 13.64
CA THR A 153 24.65 -38.96 12.92
C THR A 153 24.63 -38.79 11.41
N HIS A 154 24.78 -37.55 10.91
CA HIS A 154 24.62 -37.16 9.50
C HIS A 154 23.25 -37.55 8.90
N THR A 155 22.22 -37.68 9.73
CA THR A 155 20.88 -38.08 9.28
C THR A 155 19.90 -36.91 9.33
N PRO A 156 19.15 -36.64 8.25
CA PRO A 156 17.98 -35.77 8.33
C PRO A 156 16.85 -36.48 9.08
N TYR A 157 16.06 -35.72 9.83
CA TYR A 157 14.87 -36.20 10.53
C TYR A 157 13.82 -35.09 10.62
N THR A 158 12.62 -35.43 11.09
CA THR A 158 11.50 -34.48 11.18
C THR A 158 10.96 -34.39 12.59
N LEU A 159 10.69 -33.17 13.03
CA LEU A 159 9.95 -32.88 14.24
C LEU A 159 8.54 -32.46 13.85
N GLN A 160 7.52 -33.09 14.46
CA GLN A 160 6.14 -32.90 14.06
C GLN A 160 5.27 -32.44 15.23
N ILE A 161 4.45 -31.45 14.95
CA ILE A 161 3.29 -31.08 15.77
C ILE A 161 2.07 -31.65 15.05
N PRO A 162 1.33 -32.60 15.65
CA PRO A 162 0.18 -33.21 15.00
C PRO A 162 -0.95 -32.19 14.82
N SER A 163 -1.80 -32.45 13.83
CA SER A 163 -3.04 -31.68 13.67
C SER A 163 -3.96 -31.91 14.86
N GLN A 164 -4.61 -30.84 15.31
CA GLN A 164 -5.45 -30.85 16.52
C GLN A 164 -6.72 -30.06 16.27
N HIS A 165 -7.84 -30.66 16.63
CA HIS A 165 -9.15 -30.03 16.59
C HIS A 165 -9.41 -29.23 17.87
N PHE A 166 -9.95 -28.02 17.73
CA PHE A 166 -10.38 -27.16 18.83
C PHE A 166 -11.87 -26.88 18.73
N GLU A 167 -12.61 -27.29 19.76
CA GLU A 167 -14.05 -27.06 19.86
C GLU A 167 -14.32 -25.71 20.54
N ILE A 168 -15.02 -24.83 19.86
CA ILE A 168 -15.35 -23.49 20.36
C ILE A 168 -16.84 -23.38 20.60
N ASP A 169 -17.23 -23.23 21.87
CA ASP A 169 -18.62 -22.99 22.23
C ASP A 169 -18.99 -21.55 21.83
N PRO A 170 -20.05 -21.35 21.02
CA PRO A 170 -20.46 -20.03 20.59
C PRO A 170 -20.88 -19.17 21.78
N VAL A 171 -20.71 -17.84 21.67
CA VAL A 171 -21.21 -16.92 22.69
C VAL A 171 -22.73 -17.04 22.76
N ALA A 172 -23.27 -17.36 23.93
CA ALA A 172 -24.71 -17.33 24.19
C ALA A 172 -25.18 -15.87 24.13
N THR A 173 -25.56 -15.41 22.93
CA THR A 173 -26.02 -14.03 22.72
C THR A 173 -27.29 -13.70 23.51
N ALA A 174 -28.06 -14.72 23.89
CA ALA A 174 -29.25 -14.60 24.74
C ALA A 174 -28.93 -14.14 26.17
N ASP A 175 -27.71 -14.41 26.66
CA ASP A 175 -27.28 -14.12 28.03
C ASP A 175 -26.44 -12.82 28.13
N LEU A 176 -26.32 -12.06 27.05
CA LEU A 176 -25.61 -10.79 27.06
C LEU A 176 -26.41 -9.74 27.86
N VAL A 177 -25.73 -9.08 28.80
CA VAL A 177 -26.30 -8.03 29.66
C VAL A 177 -26.76 -6.82 28.84
N ASP A 178 -26.01 -6.50 27.77
CA ASP A 178 -26.37 -5.46 26.82
C ASP A 178 -27.26 -6.04 25.71
N LYS A 179 -28.56 -5.72 25.80
CA LYS A 179 -29.55 -6.01 24.74
C LYS A 179 -29.55 -4.95 23.62
N VAL A 180 -28.71 -3.93 23.74
CA VAL A 180 -28.68 -2.77 22.86
C VAL A 180 -27.27 -2.61 22.32
N ASP A 181 -27.12 -2.73 21.00
CA ASP A 181 -25.84 -2.50 20.33
C ASP A 181 -25.35 -1.06 20.57
N ASN A 182 -24.16 -0.92 21.15
CA ASN A 182 -23.53 0.37 21.40
C ASN A 182 -22.05 0.36 20.95
N PRO A 183 -21.64 1.23 20.01
CA PRO A 183 -22.46 2.21 19.30
C PRO A 183 -23.48 1.53 18.39
N LYS A 184 -24.64 2.18 18.21
CA LYS A 184 -25.66 1.72 17.27
C LYS A 184 -24.99 1.40 15.93
N PRO A 185 -25.31 0.26 15.29
CA PRO A 185 -24.75 -0.06 13.97
C PRO A 185 -24.96 1.14 13.06
N LEU A 186 -23.95 1.47 12.24
CA LEU A 186 -23.91 2.65 11.37
C LEU A 186 -25.29 2.90 10.74
N GLN A 187 -26.06 3.79 11.35
CA GLN A 187 -27.36 4.17 10.82
C GLN A 187 -27.03 5.04 9.63
N PHE A 188 -27.24 4.50 8.44
CA PHE A 188 -27.11 5.26 7.21
C PHE A 188 -28.20 6.34 7.24
N ASP A 189 -27.81 7.55 7.62
CA ASP A 189 -28.71 8.69 7.61
C ASP A 189 -29.03 9.00 6.15
N ALA A 190 -30.20 8.59 5.68
CA ALA A 190 -30.64 8.84 4.30
C ALA A 190 -31.21 10.26 4.11
N ALA A 191 -31.24 11.09 5.16
CA ALA A 191 -31.78 12.45 5.08
C ALA A 191 -31.04 13.31 4.05
N TRP A 192 -29.71 13.19 3.98
CA TRP A 192 -28.92 13.92 2.98
C TRP A 192 -29.28 13.55 1.53
N MET A 193 -29.80 12.34 1.31
CA MET A 193 -30.19 11.87 -0.01
C MET A 193 -31.50 12.54 -0.47
N VAL A 194 -32.42 12.80 0.47
CA VAL A 194 -33.64 13.59 0.24
C VAL A 194 -33.27 15.05 -0.07
N ASP A 195 -32.34 15.62 0.70
CA ASP A 195 -31.86 16.99 0.46
C ASP A 195 -31.14 17.11 -0.90
N LEU A 196 -30.29 16.14 -1.24
CA LEU A 196 -29.60 16.08 -2.53
C LEU A 196 -30.60 16.01 -3.69
N LEU A 197 -31.63 15.17 -3.58
CA LEU A 197 -32.70 15.07 -4.58
C LEU A 197 -33.50 16.38 -4.67
N GLY A 198 -33.73 17.07 -3.56
CA GLY A 198 -34.35 18.39 -3.52
C GLY A 198 -33.51 19.45 -4.27
N TYR A 199 -32.20 19.48 -4.04
CA TYR A 199 -31.28 20.37 -4.76
C TYR A 199 -31.21 20.05 -6.26
N LEU A 200 -31.17 18.77 -6.64
CA LEU A 200 -31.21 18.34 -8.04
C LEU A 200 -32.53 18.71 -8.73
N ALA A 201 -33.66 18.56 -8.04
CA ALA A 201 -34.97 18.94 -8.56
C ALA A 201 -35.10 20.45 -8.76
N THR A 202 -34.66 21.26 -7.80
CA THR A 202 -34.66 22.73 -7.90
C THR A 202 -33.71 23.23 -8.99
N PHE A 203 -32.51 22.64 -9.09
CA PHE A 203 -31.57 22.91 -10.18
C PHE A 203 -32.15 22.54 -11.54
N GLY A 204 -32.75 21.35 -11.67
CA GLY A 204 -33.41 20.88 -12.88
C GLY A 204 -34.57 21.78 -13.30
N ALA A 205 -35.41 22.21 -12.35
CA ALA A 205 -36.49 23.15 -12.60
C ALA A 205 -35.97 24.51 -13.09
N GLY A 206 -34.92 25.05 -12.46
CA GLY A 206 -34.28 26.28 -12.90
C GLY A 206 -33.67 26.18 -14.30
N TYR A 207 -32.96 25.08 -14.58
CA TYR A 207 -32.37 24.81 -15.89
C TYR A 207 -33.43 24.68 -16.99
N LEU A 208 -34.50 23.92 -16.74
CA LEU A 208 -35.62 23.78 -17.68
C LEU A 208 -36.32 25.12 -17.94
N THR A 209 -36.50 25.94 -16.90
CA THR A 209 -37.09 27.28 -17.02
C THR A 209 -36.22 28.20 -17.88
N ALA A 210 -34.90 28.19 -17.66
CA ALA A 210 -33.94 28.94 -18.49
C ALA A 210 -33.92 28.45 -19.95
N LEU A 211 -33.99 27.14 -20.17
CA LEU A 211 -34.02 26.54 -21.50
C LEU A 211 -35.28 26.97 -22.27
N LEU A 212 -36.44 26.93 -21.62
CA LEU A 212 -37.72 27.36 -22.18
C LEU A 212 -37.73 28.87 -22.50
N TRP A 213 -37.15 29.68 -21.62
CA TRP A 213 -37.01 31.13 -21.84
C TRP A 213 -36.08 31.45 -23.02
N SER A 214 -34.93 30.78 -23.10
CA SER A 214 -33.95 30.99 -24.18
C SER A 214 -34.50 30.62 -25.57
N ARG A 215 -35.42 29.64 -25.63
CA ARG A 215 -36.11 29.24 -26.87
C ARG A 215 -37.16 30.26 -27.31
N ARG A 216 -37.78 31.01 -26.38
CA ARG A 216 -38.70 32.11 -26.72
C ARG A 216 -37.97 33.33 -27.28
N ILE A 217 -36.81 33.70 -26.72
CA ILE A 217 -36.03 34.86 -27.19
C ILE A 217 -35.47 34.66 -28.62
N LYS A 218 -35.19 33.41 -29.04
CA LYS A 218 -34.61 33.14 -30.36
C LYS A 218 -35.61 33.17 -31.53
N LYS A 219 -36.93 33.29 -31.29
CA LYS A 219 -37.94 33.37 -32.38
C LYS A 219 -38.17 34.77 -32.94
N ASP A 220 -37.65 35.83 -32.31
CA ASP A 220 -37.85 37.23 -32.74
C ASP A 220 -36.70 37.83 -33.58
N LYS A 221 -35.81 36.99 -34.13
CA LYS A 221 -34.82 37.45 -35.13
C LYS A 221 -35.05 36.77 -36.47
N THR A 222 -36.19 37.08 -37.08
CA THR A 222 -36.37 36.95 -38.53
C THR A 222 -36.78 38.32 -39.04
N ASP A 223 -35.84 39.26 -39.00
CA ASP A 223 -36.03 40.51 -39.72
C ASP A 223 -34.73 40.91 -40.42
N SER A 224 -34.85 40.91 -41.75
CA SER A 224 -34.00 41.48 -42.80
C SER A 224 -32.66 42.11 -42.38
N SER A 225 -31.58 41.71 -43.07
CA SER A 225 -30.22 42.19 -42.77
C SER A 225 -30.16 43.73 -42.77
N PRO A 226 -29.39 44.35 -41.84
CA PRO A 226 -29.34 45.81 -41.69
C PRO A 226 -28.89 46.55 -42.96
N LEU A 227 -28.23 45.85 -43.89
CA LEU A 227 -27.85 46.35 -45.20
C LEU A 227 -29.04 46.51 -46.16
N GLN A 228 -29.97 45.55 -46.19
CA GLN A 228 -31.15 45.60 -47.06
C GLN A 228 -32.09 46.76 -46.67
N GLN A 229 -32.22 47.03 -45.37
CA GLN A 229 -33.00 48.18 -44.89
C GLN A 229 -32.36 49.52 -45.28
N ARG A 230 -31.02 49.60 -45.28
CA ARG A 230 -30.29 50.81 -45.71
C ARG A 230 -30.38 51.05 -47.21
N ILE A 231 -30.29 50.00 -48.03
CA ILE A 231 -30.48 50.06 -49.49
C ILE A 231 -31.90 50.50 -49.85
N ALA A 232 -32.92 50.01 -49.14
CA ALA A 232 -34.30 50.40 -49.39
C ALA A 232 -34.55 51.90 -49.14
N ARG A 233 -33.97 52.45 -48.06
CA ARG A 233 -34.20 53.83 -47.60
C ARG A 233 -33.39 54.92 -48.31
N SER A 234 -32.41 54.58 -49.14
CA SER A 234 -31.55 55.58 -49.80
C SER A 234 -32.27 56.23 -50.99
N ASN A 235 -32.71 57.48 -50.87
CA ASN A 235 -33.49 58.15 -51.93
C ASN A 235 -32.64 58.77 -53.05
N ASP A 236 -31.32 58.82 -52.89
CA ASP A 236 -30.39 59.46 -53.82
C ASP A 236 -29.34 58.47 -54.35
N ALA A 237 -29.01 58.57 -55.65
CA ALA A 237 -28.07 57.70 -56.35
C ALA A 237 -26.69 57.70 -55.70
N LYS A 238 -26.22 58.87 -55.24
CA LYS A 238 -24.93 59.03 -54.57
C LYS A 238 -24.90 58.34 -53.21
N SER A 239 -25.99 58.45 -52.44
CA SER A 239 -26.12 57.80 -51.14
C SER A 239 -26.17 56.27 -51.25
N LEU A 240 -26.84 55.75 -52.29
CA LEU A 240 -26.88 54.31 -52.56
C LEU A 240 -25.50 53.77 -52.95
N LEU A 241 -24.77 54.49 -53.82
CA LEU A 241 -23.40 54.13 -54.20
C LEU A 241 -22.47 54.08 -52.98
N GLN A 242 -22.55 55.06 -52.08
CA GLN A 242 -21.72 55.09 -50.88
C GLN A 242 -22.01 53.92 -49.93
N ILE A 243 -23.29 53.53 -49.78
CA ILE A 243 -23.68 52.38 -48.96
C ILE A 243 -23.16 51.07 -49.57
N LEU A 244 -23.25 50.90 -50.89
CA LEU A 244 -22.77 49.70 -51.58
C LEU A 244 -21.25 49.60 -51.60
N LEU A 245 -20.53 50.71 -51.81
CA LEU A 245 -19.06 50.77 -51.69
C LEU A 245 -18.60 50.46 -50.26
N ALA A 246 -19.28 51.00 -49.24
CA ALA A 246 -18.97 50.73 -47.85
C ALA A 246 -19.23 49.27 -47.46
N ALA A 247 -20.19 48.60 -48.12
CA ALA A 247 -20.43 47.17 -47.93
C ALA A 247 -19.33 46.29 -48.54
N ASN A 248 -18.65 46.77 -49.59
CA ASN A 248 -17.51 46.12 -50.28
C ASN A 248 -17.74 44.63 -50.61
N ASP A 249 -18.97 44.26 -51.00
CA ASP A 249 -19.32 42.89 -51.39
C ASP A 249 -19.20 42.73 -52.92
N PRO A 250 -18.48 41.72 -53.44
CA PRO A 250 -18.33 41.48 -54.86
C PRO A 250 -19.65 41.35 -55.63
N ARG A 251 -20.74 40.93 -54.96
CA ARG A 251 -22.07 40.74 -55.55
C ARG A 251 -22.72 42.01 -56.05
N TYR A 252 -22.28 43.18 -55.58
CA TYR A 252 -22.86 44.47 -55.97
C TYR A 252 -22.02 45.26 -56.97
N ARG A 253 -20.96 44.66 -57.53
CA ARG A 253 -20.04 45.34 -58.46
C ARG A 253 -20.74 45.89 -59.70
N ASP A 254 -21.64 45.12 -60.29
CA ASP A 254 -22.36 45.55 -61.50
C ASP A 254 -23.32 46.71 -61.20
N ALA A 255 -23.96 46.70 -60.04
CA ALA A 255 -24.81 47.79 -59.57
C ALA A 255 -24.01 49.06 -59.23
N ILE A 256 -22.80 48.91 -58.66
CA ILE A 256 -21.86 50.01 -58.40
C ILE A 256 -21.42 50.65 -59.72
N ASN A 257 -21.01 49.84 -60.70
CA ASN A 257 -20.58 50.33 -62.02
C ASN A 257 -21.72 51.07 -62.77
N ALA A 258 -22.95 50.55 -62.69
CA ALA A 258 -24.12 51.20 -63.28
C ALA A 258 -24.45 52.54 -62.61
N LEU A 259 -24.30 52.64 -61.28
CA LEU A 259 -24.49 53.88 -60.53
C LEU A 259 -23.39 54.91 -60.83
N GLU A 260 -22.13 54.49 -60.96
CA GLU A 260 -21.03 55.39 -61.34
C GLU A 260 -21.18 55.94 -62.76
N ALA A 261 -21.59 55.10 -63.72
CA ALA A 261 -21.85 55.54 -65.09
C ALA A 261 -23.01 56.56 -65.16
N HIS A 262 -24.05 56.38 -64.35
CA HIS A 262 -25.15 57.34 -64.24
C HIS A 262 -24.69 58.68 -63.64
N LEU A 263 -23.94 58.64 -62.53
CA LEU A 263 -23.54 59.84 -61.78
C LEU A 263 -22.43 60.66 -62.46
N TYR A 264 -21.47 60.00 -63.12
CA TYR A 264 -20.27 60.65 -63.64
C TYR A 264 -20.21 60.70 -65.17
N ARG A 265 -20.95 59.84 -65.88
CA ARG A 265 -20.96 59.79 -67.37
C ARG A 265 -22.31 60.15 -68.00
N GLY A 266 -23.31 60.52 -67.20
CA GLY A 266 -24.59 61.07 -67.67
C GLY A 266 -25.52 60.06 -68.36
N ALA A 267 -25.31 58.75 -68.19
CA ALA A 267 -26.18 57.71 -68.74
C ALA A 267 -27.55 57.68 -68.00
N PRO A 268 -28.70 57.42 -68.65
CA PRO A 268 -29.99 57.35 -67.95
C PRO A 268 -30.12 56.06 -67.11
N LEU A 269 -30.50 56.18 -65.83
CA LEU A 269 -30.71 55.05 -64.92
C LEU A 269 -31.98 55.24 -64.07
N SER A 270 -32.74 54.17 -63.86
CA SER A 270 -33.87 54.16 -62.92
C SER A 270 -33.48 53.52 -61.59
N LEU A 271 -33.42 54.33 -60.53
CA LEU A 271 -33.06 53.87 -59.18
C LEU A 271 -34.03 52.84 -58.60
N LYS A 272 -35.30 52.85 -59.04
CA LYS A 272 -36.32 51.91 -58.56
C LYS A 272 -36.03 50.48 -59.03
N THR A 273 -35.70 50.32 -60.31
CA THR A 273 -35.39 49.01 -60.88
C THR A 273 -34.11 48.40 -60.28
N LEU A 274 -33.10 49.23 -60.01
CA LEU A 274 -31.84 48.77 -59.42
C LEU A 274 -32.02 48.27 -57.97
N LYS A 275 -32.87 48.94 -57.19
CA LYS A 275 -33.17 48.51 -55.81
C LYS A 275 -33.95 47.20 -55.75
N GLU A 276 -34.75 46.88 -56.76
CA GLU A 276 -35.45 45.59 -56.86
C GLU A 276 -34.46 44.46 -57.17
N THR A 277 -33.51 44.67 -58.09
CA THR A 277 -32.43 43.69 -58.37
C THR A 277 -31.49 43.46 -57.18
N LEU A 278 -31.36 44.44 -56.27
CA LEU A 278 -30.55 44.32 -55.06
C LEU A 278 -31.28 43.62 -53.89
N LYS A 279 -32.61 43.48 -53.97
CA LYS A 279 -33.42 42.77 -52.96
C LYS A 279 -33.53 41.27 -53.25
N GLU A 280 -33.52 40.91 -54.51
CA GLU A 280 -33.45 39.52 -54.97
C GLU A 280 -32.02 39.18 -55.35
N PRO A 281 -31.22 38.54 -54.48
CA PRO A 281 -30.05 37.86 -54.98
C PRO A 281 -30.55 36.80 -55.96
N ASN A 282 -30.24 36.95 -57.25
CA ASN A 282 -30.09 35.78 -58.11
C ASN A 282 -29.25 34.76 -57.32
N ALA A 283 -29.76 33.54 -57.23
CA ALA A 283 -29.18 32.42 -56.48
C ALA A 283 -27.67 32.25 -56.70
#